data_AF-A0A1P8K6W4-F1
#
_entry.id   AF-A0A1P8K6W4-F1
#
_cell.length_a   1.000
_cell.length_b   1.000
_cell.length_c   1.000
_cell.angle_alpha   90.00
_cell.angle_beta   90.00
_cell.angle_gamma   90.00
#
_symmetry.space_group_name_H-M   'P 1'
#
loop_
_entity.id
_entity.type
_entity.pdbx_description
1 polymer ?
#
loop_
_entity_poly.entity_id
_entity_poly.type
_entity_poly.pdbx_seq_one_letter_code
_entity_poly.pdbx_strand_id
1 'polypeptide(L)'
;MSSLIDSLKSEIARVARKELKDELLALRKGMTSHRSEIAALKRQVKSLTSALKASIRASKGSDKAQASTPDTAPRIRFSAERFAAWRAKMGITQAQTAQLLEASALSVFKWESDKAQPRNAQLHRIAAVMKLGKREVLKRLQE
;
A
#
# COMPACT_ATOMS: atom_id res chain seq x y z
N MET A 1 64.66 31.40 16.07
CA MET A 1 63.87 32.11 17.10
C MET A 1 62.48 32.28 16.55
N SER A 2 61.47 31.60 17.12
CA SER A 2 60.07 31.80 16.71
C SER A 2 59.65 33.22 17.07
N SER A 3 59.07 33.96 16.12
CA SER A 3 58.55 35.30 16.44
C SER A 3 57.39 35.17 17.43
N LEU A 4 57.20 36.19 18.28
CA LEU A 4 56.06 36.25 19.20
C LEU A 4 54.73 36.04 18.47
N ILE A 5 54.62 36.55 17.24
CA ILE A 5 53.44 36.41 16.38
C ILE A 5 53.18 34.95 16.02
N ASP A 6 54.23 34.18 15.72
CA ASP A 6 54.07 32.76 15.38
C ASP A 6 53.65 31.94 16.60
N SER A 7 54.23 32.25 17.77
CA SER A 7 53.81 31.64 19.03
C SER A 7 52.34 31.94 19.34
N LEU A 8 51.92 33.19 19.17
CA LEU A 8 50.55 33.64 19.45
C LEU A 8 49.54 33.01 18.48
N LYS A 9 49.86 32.94 17.17
CA LYS A 9 49.05 32.22 16.18
C LYS A 9 48.93 30.73 16.51
N SER A 10 50.02 30.09 16.95
CA SER A 10 50.00 28.68 17.34
C SER A 10 49.10 28.43 18.55
N GLU A 11 49.09 29.36 19.50
CA GLU A 11 48.30 29.29 20.72
C GLU A 11 46.82 29.54 20.45
N ILE A 12 46.48 30.52 19.61
CA ILE A 12 45.10 30.72 19.10
C ILE A 12 44.60 29.45 18.42
N ALA A 13 45.40 28.85 17.53
CA ALA A 13 45.01 27.62 16.84
C ALA A 13 44.87 26.44 17.81
N ARG A 14 45.68 26.37 18.86
CA ARG A 14 45.58 25.34 19.91
C ARG A 14 44.30 25.49 20.71
N VAL A 15 43.97 26.70 21.16
CA VAL A 15 42.73 26.99 21.90
C VAL A 15 41.52 26.71 21.02
N ALA A 16 41.48 27.21 19.79
CA ALA A 16 40.38 26.94 18.86
C ALA A 16 40.16 25.43 18.62
N ARG A 17 41.25 24.66 18.44
CA ARG A 17 41.15 23.19 18.32
C ARG A 17 40.68 22.52 19.60
N LYS A 18 41.00 23.09 20.77
CA LYS A 18 40.61 22.55 22.07
C LYS A 18 39.12 22.74 22.31
N GLU A 19 38.59 23.94 22.06
CA GLU A 19 37.17 24.25 22.19
C GLU A 19 36.31 23.38 21.23
N LEU A 20 36.74 23.23 19.97
CA LEU A 20 35.99 22.44 18.98
C LEU A 20 36.13 20.92 19.15
N LYS A 21 37.03 20.44 20.02
CA LYS A 21 37.36 19.01 20.09
C LYS A 21 36.16 18.16 20.52
N ASP A 22 35.48 18.58 21.57
CA ASP A 22 34.40 17.79 22.17
C ASP A 22 33.16 17.79 21.25
N GLU A 23 32.84 18.92 20.62
CA GLU A 23 31.78 19.03 19.61
C GLU A 23 32.06 18.14 18.40
N LEU A 24 33.29 18.15 17.87
CA LEU A 24 33.67 17.28 16.75
C LEU A 24 33.64 15.80 17.13
N LEU A 25 33.98 15.44 18.35
CA LEU A 25 33.89 14.07 18.84
C LEU A 25 32.42 13.63 18.99
N ALA A 26 31.57 14.48 19.54
CA ALA A 26 30.13 14.23 19.63
C ALA A 26 29.49 14.06 18.24
N LEU A 27 29.84 14.94 17.29
CA LEU A 27 29.34 14.88 15.92
C LEU A 27 29.82 13.62 15.19
N ARG A 28 31.10 13.22 15.36
CA ARG A 28 31.61 11.95 14.82
C ARG A 28 30.87 10.75 15.40
N LYS A 29 30.63 10.74 16.71
CA LYS A 29 29.86 9.66 17.38
C LYS A 29 28.44 9.57 16.82
N GLY A 30 27.75 10.71 16.69
CA GLY A 30 26.42 10.78 16.07
C GLY A 30 26.42 10.23 14.64
N MET A 31 27.36 10.68 13.79
CA MET A 31 27.50 10.15 12.43
C MET A 31 27.71 8.63 12.39
N THR A 32 28.53 8.08 13.28
CA THR A 32 28.74 6.62 13.33
C THR A 32 27.47 5.86 13.74
N SER A 33 26.72 6.38 14.72
CA SER A 33 25.42 5.81 15.14
C SER A 33 24.43 5.82 13.97
N HIS A 34 24.24 6.98 13.33
CA HIS A 34 23.32 7.13 12.21
C HIS A 34 23.70 6.24 11.03
N ARG A 35 25.00 6.09 10.70
CA ARG A 35 25.43 5.16 9.64
C ARG A 35 25.06 3.71 9.96
N SER A 36 25.17 3.31 11.23
CA SER A 36 24.79 1.97 11.67
C SER A 36 23.27 1.74 11.63
N GLU A 37 22.49 2.72 12.07
CA GLU A 37 21.02 2.71 12.02
C GLU A 37 20.52 2.67 10.58
N ILE A 38 21.08 3.49 9.68
CA ILE A 38 20.76 3.47 8.25
C ILE A 38 21.06 2.10 7.64
N ALA A 39 22.17 1.47 8.02
CA ALA A 39 22.50 0.13 7.54
C ALA A 39 21.51 -0.92 8.06
N ALA A 40 21.09 -0.84 9.33
CA ALA A 40 20.08 -1.72 9.92
C ALA A 40 18.72 -1.55 9.22
N LEU A 41 18.26 -0.31 9.03
CA LEU A 41 17.01 0.00 8.33
C LEU A 41 17.04 -0.52 6.88
N LYS A 42 18.14 -0.30 6.15
CA LYS A 42 18.30 -0.83 4.78
C LYS A 42 18.20 -2.37 4.74
N ARG A 43 18.76 -3.06 5.75
CA ARG A 43 18.65 -4.53 5.88
C ARG A 43 17.20 -4.96 6.16
N GLN A 44 16.50 -4.26 7.06
CA GLN A 44 15.09 -4.53 7.36
C GLN A 44 14.17 -4.30 6.15
N VAL A 45 14.38 -3.21 5.41
CA VAL A 45 13.64 -2.95 4.17
C VAL A 45 13.91 -4.06 3.15
N LYS A 46 15.15 -4.53 3.01
CA LYS A 46 15.49 -5.64 2.13
C LYS A 46 14.80 -6.96 2.56
N SER A 47 14.76 -7.27 3.86
CA SER A 47 14.11 -8.49 4.36
C SER A 47 12.59 -8.44 4.22
N LEU A 48 11.97 -7.29 4.49
CA LEU A 48 10.52 -7.11 4.31
C LEU A 48 10.13 -7.18 2.84
N THR A 49 10.89 -6.55 1.96
CA THR A 49 10.64 -6.62 0.51
C THR A 49 10.83 -8.04 -0.03
N SER A 50 11.80 -8.82 0.47
CA SER A 50 11.94 -10.23 0.09
C SER A 50 10.79 -11.09 0.61
N ALA A 51 10.36 -10.88 1.86
CA ALA A 51 9.21 -11.57 2.44
C ALA A 51 7.91 -11.27 1.67
N LEU A 52 7.68 -10.00 1.30
CA LEU A 52 6.54 -9.59 0.49
C LEU A 52 6.56 -10.25 -0.90
N LYS A 53 7.73 -10.27 -1.57
CA LYS A 53 7.88 -10.96 -2.86
C LYS A 53 7.62 -12.46 -2.73
N ALA A 54 8.11 -13.09 -1.66
CA ALA A 54 7.87 -14.51 -1.38
C ALA A 54 6.38 -14.79 -1.14
N SER A 55 5.70 -13.94 -0.36
CA SER A 55 4.25 -14.04 -0.11
C SER A 55 3.43 -13.87 -1.40
N ILE A 56 3.76 -12.88 -2.24
CA ILE A 56 3.10 -12.70 -3.55
C ILE A 56 3.33 -13.92 -4.46
N ARG A 57 4.52 -14.53 -4.42
CA ARG A 57 4.80 -15.73 -5.20
C ARG A 57 4.05 -16.95 -4.65
N ALA A 58 3.95 -17.07 -3.33
CA ALA A 58 3.19 -18.12 -2.67
C ALA A 58 1.69 -18.02 -2.96
N SER A 59 1.12 -16.80 -2.95
CA SER A 59 -0.30 -16.60 -3.31
C SER A 59 -0.60 -16.87 -4.78
N LYS A 60 0.34 -16.58 -5.70
CA LYS A 60 0.23 -17.00 -7.10
C LYS A 60 0.38 -18.51 -7.31
N GLY A 61 1.07 -19.20 -6.40
CA GLY A 61 1.24 -20.66 -6.41
C GLY A 61 0.05 -21.41 -5.81
N SER A 62 -0.60 -20.84 -4.78
CA SER A 62 -1.78 -21.45 -4.15
C SER A 62 -3.01 -21.49 -5.07
N ASP A 63 -3.12 -20.55 -6.03
CA ASP A 63 -4.16 -20.60 -7.06
C ASP A 63 -4.06 -21.83 -7.99
N LYS A 64 -2.90 -22.49 -8.07
CA LYS A 64 -2.72 -23.74 -8.85
C LYS A 64 -2.78 -25.02 -8.02
N ALA A 65 -2.61 -24.96 -6.70
CA ALA A 65 -2.56 -26.14 -5.83
C ALA A 65 -3.85 -26.41 -5.04
N GLN A 66 -4.81 -25.48 -5.04
CA GLN A 66 -6.10 -25.66 -4.36
C GLN A 66 -7.16 -26.27 -5.30
N ALA A 67 -6.84 -27.44 -5.88
CA ALA A 67 -7.79 -28.24 -6.65
C ALA A 67 -8.49 -29.32 -5.80
N SER A 68 -8.25 -29.41 -4.49
CA SER A 68 -8.84 -30.47 -3.68
C SER A 68 -9.04 -30.08 -2.21
N THR A 69 -9.96 -29.16 -1.95
CA THR A 69 -10.78 -29.19 -0.72
C THR A 69 -12.21 -28.74 -1.09
N PRO A 70 -13.27 -29.49 -0.73
CA PRO A 70 -14.64 -29.02 -0.90
C PRO A 70 -14.94 -28.06 0.25
N ASP A 71 -14.44 -26.84 0.16
CA ASP A 71 -14.80 -25.80 1.11
C ASP A 71 -16.16 -25.23 0.73
N THR A 72 -17.10 -25.36 1.67
CA THR A 72 -18.50 -24.93 1.62
C THR A 72 -18.60 -23.41 1.67
N ALA A 73 -17.97 -22.73 0.71
CA ALA A 73 -18.25 -21.34 0.38
C ALA A 73 -18.96 -21.36 -0.98
N PRO A 74 -20.21 -20.85 -1.10
CA PRO A 74 -20.88 -20.83 -2.38
C PRO A 74 -20.03 -19.99 -3.34
N ARG A 75 -19.40 -20.64 -4.34
CA ARG A 75 -18.75 -19.96 -5.44
C ARG A 75 -19.74 -18.95 -5.99
N ILE A 76 -19.52 -17.67 -5.71
CA ILE A 76 -20.42 -16.59 -6.14
C ILE A 76 -20.29 -16.51 -7.66
N ARG A 77 -21.19 -17.22 -8.35
CA ARG A 77 -21.28 -17.15 -9.81
C ARG A 77 -21.82 -15.77 -10.18
N PHE A 78 -20.99 -14.97 -10.81
CA PHE A 78 -21.41 -13.70 -11.39
C PHE A 78 -22.17 -13.99 -12.69
N SER A 79 -23.33 -13.35 -12.84
CA SER A 79 -24.12 -13.35 -14.07
C SER A 79 -24.34 -11.89 -14.45
N ALA A 80 -23.88 -11.53 -15.66
CA ALA A 80 -24.05 -10.20 -16.22
C ALA A 80 -25.53 -9.80 -16.28
N GLU A 81 -26.39 -10.71 -16.72
CA GLU A 81 -27.84 -10.52 -16.81
C GLU A 81 -28.47 -10.21 -15.44
N ARG A 82 -28.12 -11.01 -14.42
CA ARG A 82 -28.65 -10.81 -13.06
C ARG A 82 -28.20 -9.47 -12.48
N PHE A 83 -26.97 -9.05 -12.77
CA PHE A 83 -26.44 -7.77 -12.32
C PHE A 83 -27.12 -6.58 -13.02
N ALA A 84 -27.33 -6.67 -14.34
CA ALA A 84 -28.08 -5.67 -15.10
C ALA A 84 -29.54 -5.56 -14.64
N ALA A 85 -30.21 -6.69 -14.39
CA ALA A 85 -31.56 -6.72 -13.86
C ALA A 85 -31.65 -6.12 -12.44
N TRP A 86 -30.66 -6.39 -11.59
CA TRP A 86 -30.58 -5.77 -10.26
C TRP A 86 -30.41 -4.25 -10.36
N ARG A 87 -29.53 -3.76 -11.24
CA ARG A 87 -29.36 -2.32 -11.46
C ARG A 87 -30.67 -1.67 -11.95
N ALA A 88 -31.34 -2.30 -12.91
CA ALA A 88 -32.63 -1.84 -13.43
C ALA A 88 -33.69 -1.78 -12.32
N LYS A 89 -33.75 -2.81 -11.44
CA LYS A 89 -34.66 -2.85 -10.29
C LYS A 89 -34.39 -1.72 -9.28
N MET A 90 -33.12 -1.37 -9.08
CA MET A 90 -32.74 -0.26 -8.18
C MET A 90 -32.95 1.11 -8.81
N GLY A 91 -33.04 1.20 -10.15
CA GLY A 91 -33.26 2.46 -10.87
C GLY A 91 -32.05 3.39 -10.84
N ILE A 92 -30.85 2.84 -10.68
CA ILE A 92 -29.60 3.59 -10.58
C ILE A 92 -28.81 3.54 -11.90
N THR A 93 -28.03 4.59 -12.16
CA THR A 93 -27.18 4.68 -13.36
C THR A 93 -25.94 3.79 -13.22
N GLN A 94 -25.26 3.50 -14.34
CA GLN A 94 -23.99 2.76 -14.31
C GLN A 94 -22.92 3.51 -13.49
N ALA A 95 -22.90 4.85 -13.56
CA ALA A 95 -21.98 5.68 -12.78
C ALA A 95 -22.23 5.57 -11.27
N GLN A 96 -23.50 5.63 -10.85
CA GLN A 96 -23.89 5.43 -9.45
C GLN A 96 -23.55 4.01 -8.97
N THR A 97 -23.78 3.00 -9.82
CA THR A 97 -23.40 1.62 -9.50
C THR A 97 -21.88 1.48 -9.34
N ALA A 98 -21.10 2.19 -10.15
CA ALA A 98 -19.65 2.25 -10.06
C ALA A 98 -19.19 2.89 -8.75
N GLN A 99 -19.81 4.00 -8.35
CA GLN A 99 -19.54 4.67 -7.06
C GLN A 99 -19.78 3.72 -5.88
N LEU A 100 -20.90 3.00 -5.89
CA LEU A 100 -21.26 2.04 -4.83
C LEU A 100 -20.32 0.84 -4.74
N LEU A 101 -19.70 0.45 -5.86
CA LEU A 101 -18.76 -0.67 -5.94
C LEU A 101 -17.30 -0.23 -5.83
N GLU A 102 -17.04 1.08 -5.72
CA GLU A 102 -15.72 1.73 -5.85
C GLU A 102 -14.98 1.25 -7.11
N ALA A 103 -15.71 1.15 -8.22
CA ALA A 103 -15.19 0.72 -9.51
C ALA A 103 -15.36 1.84 -10.56
N SER A 104 -14.66 1.71 -11.69
CA SER A 104 -14.87 2.62 -12.82
C SER A 104 -16.20 2.31 -13.51
N ALA A 105 -16.91 3.34 -13.99
CA ALA A 105 -18.11 3.19 -14.81
C ALA A 105 -17.87 2.29 -16.05
N LEU A 106 -16.66 2.36 -16.62
CA LEU A 106 -16.25 1.50 -17.74
C LEU A 106 -16.17 0.02 -17.33
N SER A 107 -15.79 -0.28 -16.09
CA SER A 107 -15.76 -1.66 -15.58
C SER A 107 -17.17 -2.22 -15.42
N VAL A 108 -18.09 -1.42 -14.86
CA VAL A 108 -19.52 -1.79 -14.73
C VAL A 108 -20.12 -2.08 -16.11
N PHE A 109 -19.86 -1.22 -17.10
CA PHE A 109 -20.31 -1.46 -18.47
C PHE A 109 -19.76 -2.76 -19.06
N LYS A 110 -18.47 -3.05 -18.86
CA LYS A 110 -17.84 -4.28 -19.35
C LYS A 110 -18.41 -5.53 -18.67
N TRP A 111 -18.78 -5.44 -17.39
CA TRP A 111 -19.41 -6.54 -16.67
C TRP A 111 -20.86 -6.77 -17.10
N GLU A 112 -21.62 -5.70 -17.34
CA GLU A 112 -22.99 -5.80 -17.88
C GLU A 112 -23.01 -6.33 -19.32
N SER A 113 -21.98 -6.01 -20.11
CA SER A 113 -21.85 -6.45 -21.50
C SER A 113 -21.21 -7.84 -21.66
N ASP A 114 -20.95 -8.56 -20.56
CA ASP A 114 -20.23 -9.84 -20.51
C ASP A 114 -18.83 -9.83 -21.17
N LYS A 115 -18.26 -8.64 -21.38
CA LYS A 115 -16.93 -8.46 -22.02
C LYS A 115 -15.78 -8.69 -21.04
N ALA A 116 -16.05 -8.67 -19.73
CA ALA A 116 -15.06 -8.92 -18.69
C ALA A 116 -15.71 -9.54 -17.46
N GLN A 117 -14.99 -10.42 -16.77
CA GLN A 117 -15.42 -10.91 -15.47
C GLN A 117 -14.83 -10.05 -14.33
N PRO A 118 -15.61 -9.77 -13.26
CA PRO A 118 -15.10 -9.04 -12.10
C PRO A 118 -14.02 -9.85 -11.38
N ARG A 119 -13.01 -9.16 -10.83
CA ARG A 119 -12.02 -9.80 -9.97
C ARG A 119 -12.66 -10.30 -8.68
N ASN A 120 -12.04 -11.28 -8.02
CA ASN A 120 -12.59 -11.90 -6.81
C ASN A 120 -12.99 -10.87 -5.72
N ALA A 121 -12.13 -9.86 -5.46
CA ALA A 121 -12.46 -8.76 -4.54
C ALA A 121 -13.72 -7.95 -4.95
N GLN A 122 -13.94 -7.76 -6.25
CA GLN A 122 -15.12 -7.07 -6.78
C GLN A 122 -16.36 -7.96 -6.73
N LEU A 123 -16.22 -9.28 -6.90
CA LEU A 123 -17.34 -10.23 -6.74
C LEU A 123 -17.94 -10.19 -5.34
N HIS A 124 -17.10 -10.13 -4.31
CA HIS A 124 -17.56 -9.99 -2.93
C HIS A 124 -18.31 -8.66 -2.71
N ARG A 125 -17.81 -7.56 -3.26
CA ARG A 125 -18.46 -6.25 -3.20
C ARG A 125 -19.80 -6.25 -3.93
N ILE A 126 -19.86 -6.80 -5.13
CA ILE A 126 -21.09 -6.95 -5.92
C ILE A 126 -22.10 -7.79 -5.14
N ALA A 127 -21.70 -8.91 -4.56
CA ALA A 127 -22.60 -9.75 -3.76
C ALA A 127 -23.11 -9.05 -2.51
N ALA A 128 -22.26 -8.26 -1.83
CA ALA A 128 -22.67 -7.46 -0.68
C ALA A 128 -23.68 -6.38 -1.08
N VAL A 129 -23.42 -5.69 -2.19
CA VAL A 129 -24.29 -4.64 -2.73
C VAL A 129 -25.62 -5.20 -3.22
N MET A 130 -25.62 -6.36 -3.88
CA MET A 130 -26.85 -6.99 -4.37
C MET A 130 -27.78 -7.47 -3.25
N LYS A 131 -27.26 -7.66 -2.03
CA LYS A 131 -28.06 -7.96 -0.84
C LYS A 131 -28.74 -6.72 -0.23
N LEU A 132 -28.30 -5.51 -0.59
CA LEU A 132 -28.85 -4.27 -0.06
C LEU A 132 -30.20 -3.94 -0.72
N GLY A 133 -31.08 -3.35 0.07
CA GLY A 133 -32.37 -2.85 -0.40
C GLY A 133 -32.25 -1.51 -1.13
N LYS A 134 -33.25 -1.15 -1.94
CA LYS A 134 -33.31 0.12 -2.69
C LYS A 134 -33.06 1.35 -1.80
N ARG A 135 -33.57 1.34 -0.57
CA ARG A 135 -33.40 2.43 0.40
C ARG A 135 -31.95 2.60 0.86
N GLU A 136 -31.25 1.50 1.11
CA GLU A 136 -29.86 1.50 1.56
C GLU A 136 -28.91 1.91 0.43
N VAL A 137 -29.21 1.46 -0.79
CA VAL A 137 -28.47 1.84 -2.00
C VAL A 137 -28.55 3.35 -2.22
N LEU A 138 -29.74 3.95 -2.11
CA LEU A 138 -29.90 5.40 -2.26
C LEU A 138 -29.21 6.18 -1.15
N LYS A 139 -29.25 5.70 0.10
CA LYS A 139 -28.54 6.35 1.21
C LYS A 139 -27.04 6.40 0.97
N ARG A 140 -26.43 5.30 0.49
CA ARG A 140 -25.00 5.23 0.16
C ARG A 140 -24.58 6.03 -1.06
N LEU A 141 -25.53 6.50 -1.86
CA LEU A 141 -25.28 7.38 -3.01
C LEU A 141 -25.46 8.86 -2.64
N GLN A 142 -26.08 9.15 -1.48
CA GLN A 142 -26.26 10.51 -0.95
C GLN A 142 -25.15 10.90 0.02
N GLU A 143 -24.44 9.92 0.58
CA GLU A 143 -23.15 10.09 1.27
C GLU A 143 -22.01 10.30 0.26
#